data_AF-A0A6J4YHV0-F1
#
_entry.id   AF-A0A6J4YHV0-F1
#
_cell.length_a   1.000
_cell.length_b   1.000
_cell.length_c   1.000
_cell.angle_alpha   90.00
_cell.angle_beta   90.00
_cell.angle_gamma   90.00
#
_symmetry.space_group_name_H-M   'P 1'
#
loop_
_entity.id
_entity.type
_entity.pdbx_description
1 polymer ?
#
loop_
_entity_poly.entity_id
_entity_poly.type
_entity_poly.pdbx_seq_one_letter_code
_entity_poly.pdbx_strand_id
1 'polypeptide(L)' 'MVDVQCVWEEPAILGEGPLWSARENAVYWVDIVGKNVHRYGVADEARRTWTLEAGVNGLPTPMFAG' A
#
# COMPACT_ATOMS: atom_id res chain seq x y z
N MET A 1 -27.14 12.66 1.83
CA MET A 1 -26.01 12.46 0.89
C MET A 1 -24.81 12.07 1.73
N VAL A 2 -24.04 11.07 1.31
CA VAL A 2 -22.79 10.71 1.99
C VAL A 2 -21.70 11.64 1.46
N ASP A 3 -20.97 12.30 2.36
CA ASP A 3 -19.79 13.08 2.00
C ASP A 3 -18.60 12.13 1.81
N VAL A 4 -17.89 12.28 0.70
CA VAL A 4 -16.75 11.43 0.35
C VAL A 4 -15.51 12.31 0.34
N GLN A 5 -14.54 11.96 1.19
CA GLN A 5 -13.32 12.72 1.37
C GLN A 5 -12.09 11.85 1.07
N CYS A 6 -11.10 12.44 0.40
CA CYS A 6 -9.80 11.82 0.22
C CYS A 6 -8.98 12.02 1.50
N VAL A 7 -8.68 10.92 2.21
CA VAL A 7 -7.93 10.96 3.48
C VAL A 7 -6.40 10.89 3.27
N TRP A 8 -5.97 10.45 2.09
CA TRP A 8 -4.55 10.36 1.72
C TRP A 8 -4.40 10.38 0.20
N GLU A 9 -3.80 11.46 -0.32
CA GLU A 9 -3.38 11.57 -1.70
C GLU A 9 -2.00 10.92 -1.89
N GLU A 10 -1.96 9.60 -2.12
CA GLU A 10 -0.75 8.84 -2.42
C GLU A 10 -0.78 8.35 -3.88
N PRO A 11 0.13 8.82 -4.75
CA PRO A 11 0.27 8.27 -6.08
C PRO A 11 0.75 6.82 -6.01
N ALA A 12 -0.03 5.90 -6.57
CA ALA A 12 0.35 4.50 -6.75
C ALA A 12 0.27 4.12 -8.22
N ILE A 13 1.17 3.25 -8.68
CA ILE A 13 1.05 2.68 -10.02
C ILE A 13 -0.15 1.73 -10.05
N LEU A 14 -0.31 0.89 -9.03
CA LEU A 14 -1.46 0.02 -8.85
C LEU A 14 -1.80 -0.15 -7.36
N GLY A 15 -2.62 0.77 -6.83
CA GLY A 15 -3.12 0.72 -5.45
C GLY A 15 -4.24 -0.31 -5.27
N GLU A 16 -4.00 -1.34 -4.47
CA GLU A 16 -4.94 -2.45 -4.24
C GLU A 16 -4.92 -2.97 -2.80
N GLY A 17 -5.86 -3.88 -2.49
CA GLY A 17 -5.90 -4.65 -1.26
C GLY A 17 -6.10 -3.84 0.03
N PRO A 18 -7.07 -2.93 0.12
CA PRO A 18 -7.36 -2.24 1.38
C PRO A 18 -7.77 -3.24 2.47
N LEU A 19 -7.08 -3.18 3.61
CA LEU A 19 -7.30 -4.03 4.76
C LEU A 19 -7.40 -3.18 6.03
N TRP A 20 -8.49 -3.35 6.79
CA TRP A 20 -8.61 -2.78 8.12
C TRP A 20 -7.93 -3.65 9.18
N SER A 21 -7.06 -3.05 9.98
CA SER A 21 -6.50 -3.66 11.20
C SER A 21 -7.10 -3.00 12.43
N ALA A 22 -8.08 -3.65 13.06
CA ALA A 22 -8.69 -3.17 14.30
C ALA A 22 -7.67 -3.04 15.44
N ARG A 23 -6.68 -3.94 15.49
CA ARG A 23 -5.62 -3.93 16.52
C ARG A 23 -4.77 -2.66 16.46
N GLU A 24 -4.50 -2.16 15.25
CA GLU A 24 -3.63 -1.02 15.03
C GLU A 24 -4.38 0.28 14.71
N ASN A 25 -5.71 0.21 14.66
CA ASN A 25 -6.58 1.29 14.22
C ASN A 25 -6.10 1.93 12.91
N ALA A 26 -5.78 1.08 11.94
CA ALA A 26 -5.13 1.49 10.70
C ALA A 26 -5.62 0.71 9.47
N VAL A 27 -5.61 1.39 8.32
CA VAL A 27 -5.84 0.81 7.00
C VAL A 27 -4.49 0.52 6.35
N TYR A 28 -4.35 -0.68 5.80
CA TYR A 28 -3.21 -1.08 4.98
C TYR A 28 -3.64 -1.24 3.54
N TRP A 29 -2.74 -0.97 2.61
CA TRP A 29 -2.94 -1.25 1.19
C TRP A 29 -1.57 -1.37 0.51
N VAL A 30 -1.54 -1.84 -0.73
CA VAL A 30 -0.29 -2.08 -1.46
C VAL A 30 -0.28 -1.35 -2.80
N ASP A 31 0.88 -0.84 -3.19
CA ASP A 31 1.21 -0.57 -4.59
C ASP A 31 2.05 -1.73 -5.11
N ILE A 32 1.43 -2.68 -5.80
CA ILE A 32 2.08 -3.94 -6.20
C ILE A 32 3.19 -3.66 -7.21
N VAL A 33 2.93 -2.79 -8.19
CA VAL A 33 3.88 -2.46 -9.25
C VAL A 33 4.96 -1.52 -8.72
N GLY A 34 4.59 -0.55 -7.88
CA GLY A 34 5.53 0.34 -7.19
C GLY A 34 6.29 -0.31 -6.03
N LYS A 35 5.96 -1.56 -5.68
CA LYS A 35 6.60 -2.35 -4.61
C LYS A 35 6.51 -1.68 -3.24
N ASN A 36 5.36 -1.08 -2.91
CA ASN A 36 5.17 -0.42 -1.62
C ASN A 36 4.04 -1.08 -0.82
N VAL A 37 4.23 -1.17 0.49
CA VAL A 37 3.15 -1.39 1.45
C VAL A 37 2.88 -0.07 2.15
N HIS A 38 1.62 0.30 2.29
CA HIS A 38 1.18 1.54 2.90
C HIS A 38 0.35 1.25 4.15
N ARG A 39 0.46 2.12 5.16
CA ARG A 39 -0.35 2.14 6.37
C ARG A 39 -0.84 3.56 6.64
N TYR A 40 -2.13 3.69 6.91
CA TYR A 40 -2.80 4.92 7.33
C TYR A 40 -3.43 4.72 8.72
N GLY A 41 -2.96 5.44 9.72
CA GLY A 41 -3.57 5.49 11.05
C GLY A 41 -4.83 6.36 11.04
N VAL A 42 -5.97 5.81 11.49
CA VAL A 42 -7.25 6.52 11.41
C VAL A 42 -7.43 7.53 12.55
N ALA A 43 -6.76 7.33 13.69
CA ALA A 43 -6.87 8.25 14.84
C ALA A 43 -5.99 9.50 14.71
N ASP A 44 -4.83 9.36 14.06
CA ASP A 44 -3.76 10.36 14.04
C ASP A 44 -3.33 10.76 12.63
N GLU A 45 -3.98 10.19 11.61
CA GLU A 45 -3.66 10.34 10.19
C GLU A 45 -2.22 9.95 9.84
N ALA A 46 -1.56 9.17 10.71
CA ALA A 46 -0.16 8.82 10.54
C ALA A 46 0.03 7.90 9.35
N ARG A 47 0.89 8.32 8.42
CA ARG A 47 1.20 7.59 7.18
C ARG A 47 2.55 6.90 7.31
N ARG A 48 2.61 5.65 6.85
CA ARG A 48 3.87 4.92 6.74
C ARG A 48 3.88 4.12 5.45
N THR A 49 5.03 4.14 4.78
CA THR A 49 5.28 3.36 3.57
C THR A 49 6.52 2.52 3.79
N TRP A 50 6.46 1.25 3.38
CA TRP A 50 7.61 0.36 3.31
C TRP A 50 7.82 -0.02 1.85
N THR A 51 8.98 0.32 1.31
CA THR A 51 9.40 -0.13 -0.01
C THR A 51 9.99 -1.53 0.10
N LEU A 52 9.42 -2.45 -0.67
CA LEU A 52 9.89 -3.81 -0.80
C LEU A 52 11.06 -3.82 -1.76
N GLU A 53 12.26 -4.13 -1.25
CA GLU A 53 13.43 -4.31 -2.11
C GLU A 53 13.18 -5.45 -3.09
N ALA A 54 13.51 -5.20 -4.35
CA ALA A 54 13.39 -6.16 -5.43
C ALA A 54 14.47 -7.25 -5.30
N GLY A 55 14.27 -8.19 -4.39
CA GLY A 55 15.09 -9.40 -4.27
C GLY A 55 16.53 -9.14 -3.78
N VAL A 56 16.85 -9.74 -2.64
CA VAL A 56 18.23 -10.22 -2.43
C VAL A 56 18.56 -11.12 -3.63
N ASN A 57 19.66 -10.80 -4.31
CA ASN A 57 20.20 -11.52 -5.48
C ASN A 57 19.92 -13.03 -5.43
N GLY A 58 19.02 -13.55 -6.28
CA GLY A 58 18.94 -15.01 -6.49
C GLY A 58 17.61 -15.63 -6.92
N LEU A 59 16.48 -14.92 -6.92
CA LEU A 59 15.21 -15.51 -7.37
C LEU A 59 14.79 -14.94 -8.73
N PRO A 60 14.46 -15.80 -9.72
CA PRO A 60 14.04 -15.34 -11.03
C PRO A 60 12.71 -14.59 -10.89
N THR A 61 12.71 -13.31 -11.25
CA THR A 61 11.48 -12.54 -11.49
C THR A 61 10.65 -13.27 -12.54
N PRO A 62 9.34 -13.51 -12.31
CA PRO A 62 8.46 -14.03 -13.35
C PRO A 62 8.37 -12.98 -14.46
N MET A 63 9.04 -13.26 -15.57
CA MET A 63 8.88 -12.54 -16.82
C MET A 63 7.49 -12.88 -17.35
N PHE A 64 6.51 -11.99 -17.13
CA PHE A 64 5.31 -11.97 -17.96
C PHE A 64 5.73 -11.35 -19.30
N ALA A 65 6.28 -12.18 -20.18
CA ALA A 65 6.46 -11.83 -21.58
C ALA A 65 5.11 -11.95 -22.29
N GLY A 66 4.67 -10.85 -22.91
CA GLY A 66 3.74 -10.89 -24.02
C GLY A 66 4.41 -11.36 -25.31
#